data_AF-A0A2V2ZKI6-F1
#
_entry.id   AF-A0A2V2ZKI6-F1
#
_cell.length_a   1.000
_cell.length_b   1.000
_cell.length_c   1.000
_cell.angle_alpha   90.00
_cell.angle_beta   90.00
_cell.angle_gamma   90.00
#
_symmetry.space_group_name_H-M   'P 1'
#
loop_
_entity.id
_entity.type
_entity.pdbx_description
1 polymer ?
#
loop_
_entity_poly.entity_id
_entity_poly.type
_entity_poly.pdbx_seq_one_letter_code
_entity_poly.pdbx_strand_id
1 'polypeptide(L)'
;MHFNGIDLEGKNNKNTNKVILHFGKVDQEIGPLANEKEDELGMYQLDIYTEEEKTALLENLNKTLQKPSFDTIREGFESEVKDNEIIRTHNKLRQEVAIWRSKDMLYYYCETKIDNRPDEYRCNLFVFRNKEWKDLLKGSGYPDLDKISAN
;
A
#
# COMPACT_ATOMS: atom_id res chain seq x y z
N MET A 1 -5.36 -13.00 -12.03
CA MET A 1 -5.50 -11.78 -11.23
C MET A 1 -5.00 -10.65 -12.11
N HIS A 2 -5.86 -9.75 -12.57
CA HIS A 2 -5.46 -8.74 -13.56
C HIS A 2 -5.62 -7.32 -13.02
N PHE A 3 -4.68 -6.43 -13.32
CA PHE A 3 -4.74 -5.01 -13.02
C PHE A 3 -4.31 -4.22 -14.26
N ASN A 4 -5.09 -3.25 -14.73
CA ASN A 4 -4.76 -2.49 -15.95
C ASN A 4 -4.34 -3.35 -17.18
N GLY A 5 -4.91 -4.55 -17.31
CA GLY A 5 -4.60 -5.48 -18.40
C GLY A 5 -3.29 -6.26 -18.26
N ILE A 6 -2.53 -6.09 -17.16
CA ILE A 6 -1.41 -6.97 -16.81
C ILE A 6 -1.88 -8.11 -15.91
N ASP A 7 -1.34 -9.31 -16.14
CA ASP A 7 -1.52 -10.44 -15.24
C ASP A 7 -0.55 -10.32 -14.07
N LEU A 8 -1.05 -10.60 -12.87
CA LEU A 8 -0.35 -10.50 -11.61
C LEU A 8 -0.51 -11.79 -10.77
N GLU A 9 -1.02 -12.88 -11.36
CA GLU A 9 -1.02 -14.19 -10.69
C GLU A 9 0.40 -14.62 -10.36
N GLY A 10 0.64 -14.94 -9.10
CA GLY A 10 1.94 -15.39 -8.65
C GLY A 10 1.85 -15.94 -7.24
N LYS A 11 2.75 -16.86 -6.91
CA LYS A 11 2.93 -17.36 -5.53
C LYS A 11 4.40 -17.55 -5.25
N ASN A 12 4.80 -17.24 -4.03
CA ASN A 12 6.07 -17.65 -3.47
C ASN A 12 5.86 -18.82 -2.50
N ASN A 13 6.91 -19.20 -1.76
CA ASN A 13 6.86 -20.35 -0.85
C ASN A 13 5.87 -20.20 0.33
N LYS A 14 5.40 -18.98 0.63
CA LYS A 14 4.55 -18.68 1.79
C LYS A 14 3.22 -18.05 1.43
N ASN A 15 3.16 -17.29 0.34
CA ASN A 15 2.02 -16.44 0.00
C ASN A 15 1.69 -16.52 -1.49
N THR A 16 0.43 -16.26 -1.79
CA THR A 16 -0.08 -16.04 -3.15
C THR A 16 -0.45 -14.57 -3.29
N ASN A 17 -0.14 -13.99 -4.44
CA ASN A 17 -0.57 -12.64 -4.77
C ASN A 17 -2.10 -12.57 -4.70
N LYS A 18 -2.64 -11.48 -4.16
CA LYS A 18 -4.08 -11.37 -3.91
C LYS A 18 -4.56 -9.93 -3.98
N VAL A 19 -5.84 -9.78 -4.31
CA VAL A 19 -6.58 -8.53 -4.14
C VAL A 19 -7.40 -8.65 -2.87
N ILE A 20 -7.28 -7.66 -2.00
CA ILE A 20 -8.16 -7.48 -0.84
C ILE A 20 -9.03 -6.27 -1.12
N LEU A 21 -10.34 -6.48 -1.01
CA LEU A 21 -11.33 -5.42 -1.04
C LEU A 21 -11.67 -5.07 0.40
N HIS A 22 -11.40 -3.84 0.79
CA HIS A 22 -11.78 -3.34 2.10
C HIS A 22 -13.02 -2.49 1.94
N PHE A 23 -14.05 -2.83 2.72
CA PHE A 23 -15.31 -2.09 2.84
C PHE A 23 -15.46 -1.64 4.29
N GLY A 24 -15.56 -0.33 4.51
CA GLY A 24 -15.87 0.24 5.82
C GLY A 24 -17.31 0.70 5.87
N LYS A 25 -18.08 0.31 6.91
CA LYS A 25 -19.41 0.89 7.15
C LYS A 25 -19.26 2.34 7.61
N VAL A 26 -20.11 3.20 7.08
CA VAL A 26 -20.22 4.60 7.52
C VAL A 26 -20.51 4.65 9.02
N ASP A 27 -19.72 5.45 9.74
CA ASP A 27 -19.98 5.75 11.14
C ASP A 27 -21.23 6.64 11.25
N GLN A 28 -22.18 6.23 12.09
CA GLN A 28 -23.48 6.91 12.22
C GLN A 28 -23.36 8.33 12.82
N GLU A 29 -22.33 8.62 13.61
CA GLU A 29 -22.12 9.95 14.20
C GLU A 29 -21.54 10.94 13.18
N ILE A 30 -20.79 10.45 12.21
CA ILE A 30 -20.10 11.27 11.20
C ILE A 30 -20.95 11.42 9.95
N GLY A 31 -21.80 10.44 9.64
CA GLY A 31 -22.67 10.43 8.47
C GLY A 31 -21.92 10.15 7.17
N PRO A 32 -22.64 10.09 6.03
CA PRO A 32 -22.08 9.70 4.76
C PRO A 32 -21.03 10.71 4.27
N LEU A 33 -19.82 10.25 4.04
CA LEU A 33 -18.71 11.03 3.51
C LEU A 33 -18.62 10.75 1.99
N ALA A 34 -19.35 11.56 1.21
CA ALA A 34 -19.39 11.68 -0.26
C ALA A 34 -18.75 10.55 -1.14
N ASN A 35 -19.57 10.01 -2.05
CA ASN A 35 -19.31 8.92 -3.03
C ASN A 35 -19.43 7.48 -2.51
N GLU A 36 -20.04 7.28 -1.35
CA GLU A 36 -20.46 5.97 -0.87
C GLU A 36 -21.57 5.43 -1.79
N LYS A 37 -21.35 4.24 -2.33
CA LYS A 37 -22.46 3.38 -2.77
C LYS A 37 -22.80 2.50 -1.57
N GLU A 38 -24.07 2.48 -1.18
CA GLU A 38 -24.58 1.50 -0.21
C GLU A 38 -23.91 1.57 1.18
N ASP A 39 -23.51 2.76 1.64
CA ASP A 39 -22.87 2.99 2.95
C ASP A 39 -21.49 2.29 3.13
N GLU A 40 -20.75 2.07 2.04
CA GLU A 40 -19.45 1.39 2.08
C GLU A 40 -18.30 2.22 1.46
N LEU A 41 -17.24 2.42 2.26
CA LEU A 41 -15.96 2.98 1.82
C LEU A 41 -15.14 1.90 1.11
N GLY A 42 -14.88 2.06 -0.20
CA GLY A 42 -14.15 1.07 -1.01
C GLY A 42 -12.66 1.36 -1.18
N MET A 43 -11.80 0.42 -0.78
CA MET A 43 -10.36 0.43 -1.05
C MET A 43 -9.91 -0.89 -1.66
N TYR A 44 -9.08 -0.81 -2.71
CA TYR A 44 -8.43 -1.97 -3.29
C TYR A 44 -6.99 -2.04 -2.80
N GLN A 45 -6.61 -3.16 -2.21
CA GLN A 45 -5.23 -3.48 -1.87
C GLN A 45 -4.77 -4.66 -2.73
N LEU A 46 -3.70 -4.47 -3.50
CA LEU A 46 -3.00 -5.57 -4.17
C LEU A 46 -1.78 -5.94 -3.36
N ASP A 47 -1.72 -7.19 -2.91
CA ASP A 47 -0.55 -7.76 -2.27
C ASP A 47 0.24 -8.58 -3.29
N ILE A 48 1.46 -8.16 -3.58
CA ILE A 48 2.37 -8.81 -4.54
C ILE A 48 3.60 -9.31 -3.78
N TYR A 49 3.85 -10.62 -3.87
CA TYR A 49 4.90 -11.34 -3.14
C TYR A 49 5.97 -11.93 -4.04
N THR A 50 5.89 -11.68 -5.36
CA THR A 50 6.76 -12.22 -6.40
C THR A 50 7.44 -11.09 -7.18
N GLU A 51 8.71 -11.29 -7.53
CA GLU A 51 9.56 -10.26 -8.15
C GLU A 51 9.16 -9.91 -9.59
N GLU A 52 8.72 -10.90 -10.36
CA GLU A 52 8.30 -10.74 -11.75
C GLU A 52 7.05 -9.84 -11.84
N GLU A 53 5.98 -10.21 -11.14
CA GLU A 53 4.72 -9.46 -11.13
C GLU A 53 4.87 -8.09 -10.49
N LYS A 54 5.76 -7.94 -9.50
CA LYS A 54 6.12 -6.63 -8.96
C LYS A 54 6.73 -5.73 -10.03
N THR A 55 7.73 -6.24 -10.74
CA THR A 55 8.43 -5.47 -11.78
C THR A 55 7.45 -5.07 -12.87
N ALA A 56 6.59 -6.00 -13.30
CA ALA A 56 5.52 -5.74 -14.24
C ALA A 56 4.55 -4.66 -13.74
N LEU A 57 4.15 -4.71 -12.46
CA LEU A 57 3.29 -3.70 -11.85
C LEU A 57 3.94 -2.31 -11.85
N LEU A 58 5.18 -2.20 -11.36
CA LEU A 58 5.87 -0.92 -11.26
C LEU A 58 6.12 -0.30 -12.65
N GLU A 59 6.52 -1.12 -13.62
CA GLU A 59 6.64 -0.68 -15.01
C GLU A 59 5.30 -0.21 -15.59
N ASN A 60 4.21 -0.94 -15.34
CA ASN A 60 2.88 -0.54 -15.80
C ASN A 60 2.45 0.78 -15.15
N LEU A 61 2.62 0.94 -13.84
CA LEU A 61 2.32 2.19 -13.15
C LEU A 61 3.11 3.36 -13.74
N ASN A 62 4.42 3.19 -13.96
CA ASN A 62 5.27 4.23 -14.55
C ASN A 62 4.89 4.55 -16.01
N LYS A 63 4.48 3.54 -16.80
CA LYS A 63 4.01 3.72 -18.18
C LYS A 63 2.65 4.41 -18.24
N THR A 64 1.71 4.03 -17.38
CA THR A 64 0.31 4.46 -17.43
C THR A 64 0.06 5.77 -16.68
N LEU A 65 0.74 5.98 -15.56
CA LEU A 65 0.51 7.12 -14.64
C LEU A 65 1.62 8.18 -14.71
N GLN A 66 2.59 8.02 -15.62
CA GLN A 66 3.79 8.86 -15.72
C GLN A 66 4.62 8.82 -14.42
N LYS A 67 5.36 9.90 -14.11
CA LYS A 67 6.20 9.99 -12.90
C LYS A 67 5.31 10.11 -11.64
N PRO A 68 5.64 9.42 -10.54
CA PRO A 68 4.97 9.64 -9.27
C PRO A 68 5.02 11.12 -8.87
N SER A 69 3.93 11.59 -8.27
CA SER A 69 3.83 12.93 -7.69
C SER A 69 4.68 13.07 -6.41
N PHE A 70 4.98 11.94 -5.78
CA PHE A 70 5.89 11.82 -4.65
C PHE A 70 6.50 10.42 -4.66
N ASP A 71 7.81 10.35 -4.47
CA ASP A 71 8.55 9.10 -4.28
C ASP A 71 9.67 9.29 -3.24
N THR A 72 9.88 8.29 -2.40
CA THR A 72 10.95 8.30 -1.41
C THR A 72 11.39 6.89 -1.03
N ILE A 73 12.62 6.79 -0.51
CA ILE A 73 13.17 5.58 0.07
C ILE A 73 13.49 5.87 1.52
N ARG A 74 12.89 5.11 2.43
CA ARG A 74 13.18 5.13 3.86
C ARG A 74 14.06 3.95 4.21
N GLU A 75 15.18 4.23 4.86
CA GLU A 75 16.05 3.19 5.41
C GLU A 75 16.09 3.32 6.92
N GLY A 76 16.03 2.18 7.60
CA GLY A 76 15.96 2.12 9.05
C GLY A 76 16.32 0.74 9.56
N PHE A 77 15.96 0.50 10.81
CA PHE A 77 16.06 -0.83 11.41
C PHE A 77 14.68 -1.21 11.90
N GLU A 78 14.35 -2.48 11.76
CA GLU A 78 13.15 -3.04 12.37
C GLU A 78 13.23 -2.88 13.89
N SER A 79 12.07 -2.69 14.53
CA SER A 79 11.95 -2.66 15.97
C SER A 79 10.93 -3.70 16.39
N GLU A 80 11.21 -4.40 17.47
CA GLU A 80 10.32 -5.39 18.08
C GLU A 80 9.85 -4.85 19.43
N VAL A 81 8.63 -5.24 19.84
CA VAL A 81 8.13 -4.93 21.19
C VAL A 81 8.35 -6.15 22.07
N LYS A 82 9.08 -5.97 23.15
CA LYS A 82 9.32 -7.00 24.17
C LYS A 82 9.13 -6.38 25.54
N ASP A 83 8.32 -7.02 26.38
CA ASP A 83 8.05 -6.55 27.75
C ASP A 83 7.56 -5.09 27.81
N ASN A 84 6.74 -4.67 26.83
CA ASN A 84 6.26 -3.30 26.60
C ASN A 84 7.33 -2.26 26.25
N GLU A 85 8.57 -2.67 25.95
CA GLU A 85 9.62 -1.80 25.46
C GLU A 85 9.86 -2.00 23.96
N ILE A 86 10.16 -0.90 23.24
CA ILE A 86 10.54 -0.94 21.83
C ILE A 86 12.05 -1.19 21.76
N ILE A 87 12.43 -2.36 21.25
CA ILE A 87 13.83 -2.77 21.08
C ILE A 87 14.17 -2.72 19.59
N ARG A 88 15.23 -1.98 19.23
CA ARG A 88 15.74 -1.95 17.86
C ARG A 88 16.46 -3.26 17.55
N THR A 89 16.09 -3.92 16.47
CA THR A 89 16.79 -5.13 16.00
C THR A 89 17.99 -4.75 15.12
N HIS A 90 18.81 -5.74 14.75
CA HIS A 90 19.88 -5.56 13.77
C HIS A 90 19.38 -5.68 12.32
N ASN A 91 18.09 -5.93 12.11
CA ASN A 91 17.52 -6.11 10.78
C ASN A 91 17.36 -4.75 10.11
N LYS A 92 18.01 -4.58 8.97
CA LYS A 92 17.87 -3.38 8.15
C LYS A 92 16.54 -3.44 7.42
N LEU A 93 15.76 -2.38 7.58
CA LEU A 93 14.48 -2.16 6.94
C LEU A 93 14.65 -1.14 5.83
N ARG A 94 14.14 -1.45 4.64
CA ARG A 94 14.04 -0.51 3.53
C ARG A 94 12.60 -0.45 3.05
N GLN A 95 12.04 0.75 3.00
CA GLN A 95 10.71 1.00 2.49
C GLN A 95 10.76 1.96 1.31
N GLU A 96 10.25 1.52 0.17
CA GLU A 96 10.12 2.36 -1.02
C GLU A 96 8.65 2.76 -1.16
N VAL A 97 8.40 4.06 -1.24
CA VAL A 97 7.05 4.62 -1.30
C VAL A 97 6.91 5.44 -2.55
N ALA A 98 5.82 5.25 -3.28
CA ALA A 98 5.50 6.06 -4.45
C ALA A 98 3.99 6.36 -4.51
N ILE A 99 3.67 7.59 -4.90
CA ILE A 99 2.31 8.11 -4.92
C ILE A 99 2.02 8.69 -6.30
N TRP A 100 1.07 8.11 -7.01
CA TRP A 100 0.55 8.67 -8.26
C TRP A 100 -0.85 9.20 -8.09
N ARG A 101 -1.17 10.25 -8.85
CA ARG A 101 -2.50 10.81 -8.97
C ARG A 101 -2.89 10.78 -10.44
N SER A 102 -4.07 10.23 -10.73
CA SER A 102 -4.61 10.24 -12.09
C SER A 102 -6.11 10.38 -12.03
N LYS A 103 -6.62 11.49 -12.58
CA LYS A 103 -8.02 11.89 -12.46
C LYS A 103 -8.43 11.93 -10.98
N ASP A 104 -9.52 11.27 -10.62
CA ASP A 104 -10.04 11.17 -9.27
C ASP A 104 -9.48 9.96 -8.51
N MET A 105 -8.44 9.28 -9.03
CA MET A 105 -7.83 8.12 -8.41
C MET A 105 -6.45 8.48 -7.86
N LEU A 106 -6.12 7.88 -6.72
CA LEU A 106 -4.79 7.91 -6.16
C LEU A 106 -4.30 6.50 -5.92
N TYR A 107 -3.02 6.31 -6.22
CA TYR A 107 -2.29 5.06 -6.16
C TYR A 107 -1.15 5.24 -5.16
N TYR A 108 -1.25 4.55 -4.02
CA TYR A 108 -0.20 4.53 -3.01
C TYR A 108 0.49 3.17 -3.05
N TYR A 109 1.75 3.17 -3.47
CA TYR A 109 2.62 2.02 -3.51
C TYR A 109 3.56 2.05 -2.31
N CYS A 110 3.69 0.90 -1.65
CA CYS A 110 4.68 0.70 -0.59
C CYS A 110 5.30 -0.69 -0.75
N GLU A 111 6.61 -0.71 -0.97
CA GLU A 111 7.44 -1.91 -0.92
C GLU A 111 8.22 -1.91 0.40
N THR A 112 8.19 -3.00 1.13
CA THR A 112 8.95 -3.19 2.36
C THR A 112 9.86 -4.41 2.24
N LYS A 113 11.15 -4.19 2.46
CA LYS A 113 12.22 -5.19 2.45
C LYS A 113 12.94 -5.21 3.80
N ILE A 114 13.28 -6.42 4.26
CA ILE A 114 14.09 -6.64 5.44
C ILE A 114 15.26 -7.53 5.04
N ASP A 115 16.50 -7.02 5.12
CA ASP A 115 17.70 -7.65 4.52
C ASP A 115 17.86 -9.14 4.90
N ASN A 116 17.64 -9.47 6.17
CA ASN A 116 17.85 -10.82 6.69
C ASN A 116 16.56 -11.66 6.75
N ARG A 117 15.43 -11.10 6.30
CA ARG A 117 14.12 -11.77 6.32
C ARG A 117 13.42 -11.60 4.96
N PRO A 118 13.95 -12.21 3.88
CA PRO A 118 13.38 -12.08 2.54
C PRO A 118 11.95 -12.60 2.47
N ASP A 119 11.59 -13.54 3.34
CA ASP A 119 10.23 -14.08 3.43
C ASP A 119 9.20 -13.09 4.00
N GLU A 120 9.65 -12.03 4.66
CA GLU A 120 8.79 -10.96 5.18
C GLU A 120 8.64 -9.80 4.19
N TYR A 121 9.16 -9.97 2.98
CA TYR A 121 8.97 -9.05 1.88
C TYR A 121 7.48 -8.80 1.60
N ARG A 122 7.12 -7.52 1.40
CA ARG A 122 5.76 -7.10 1.06
C ARG A 122 5.79 -5.99 0.02
N CYS A 123 4.97 -6.13 -1.00
CA CYS A 123 4.63 -5.04 -1.91
C CYS A 123 3.12 -4.86 -1.91
N ASN A 124 2.69 -3.66 -1.55
CA ASN A 124 1.29 -3.28 -1.52
C ASN A 124 1.02 -2.12 -2.47
N LEU A 125 -0.04 -2.24 -3.26
CA LEU A 125 -0.63 -1.12 -3.99
C LEU A 125 -2.03 -0.86 -3.48
N PHE A 126 -2.26 0.34 -2.97
CA PHE A 126 -3.56 0.82 -2.55
C PHE A 126 -4.11 1.79 -3.58
N VAL A 127 -5.38 1.59 -3.99
CA VAL A 127 -6.03 2.39 -5.01
C VAL A 127 -7.38 2.90 -4.48
N PHE A 128 -7.57 4.21 -4.49
CA PHE A 128 -8.75 4.85 -3.88
C PHE A 128 -9.13 6.16 -4.57
N ARG A 129 -10.40 6.58 -4.38
CA ARG A 129 -10.98 7.79 -4.99
C ARG A 129 -11.05 9.01 -4.06
N ASN A 130 -11.27 8.81 -2.76
CA ASN A 130 -11.41 9.89 -1.77
C ASN A 130 -10.32 9.77 -0.69
N LYS A 131 -10.27 10.64 0.34
CA LYS A 131 -9.14 10.78 1.29
C LYS A 131 -9.33 10.12 2.66
N GLU A 132 -10.46 9.46 2.93
CA GLU A 132 -10.81 8.91 4.25
C GLU A 132 -9.95 7.72 4.70
N TRP A 133 -9.39 6.95 3.78
CA TRP A 133 -8.55 5.78 4.10
C TRP A 133 -7.18 6.15 4.71
N LYS A 134 -6.80 7.45 4.72
CA LYS A 134 -5.51 7.91 5.24
C LYS A 134 -5.30 7.54 6.69
N ASP A 135 -6.32 7.72 7.53
CA ASP A 135 -6.20 7.45 8.96
C ASP A 135 -6.10 5.95 9.24
N LEU A 136 -6.82 5.13 8.45
CA LEU A 136 -6.72 3.67 8.50
C LEU A 136 -5.30 3.19 8.12
N LEU A 137 -4.75 3.66 7.00
CA LEU A 137 -3.41 3.25 6.58
C LEU A 137 -2.34 3.82 7.52
N LYS A 138 -2.56 5.02 8.09
CA LYS A 138 -1.66 5.62 9.08
C LYS A 138 -1.64 4.80 10.36
N GLY A 139 -2.81 4.39 10.86
CA GLY A 139 -2.93 3.48 12.01
C GLY A 139 -2.33 2.09 11.75
N SER A 140 -2.29 1.67 10.49
CA SER A 140 -1.67 0.41 10.05
C SER A 140 -0.15 0.51 9.80
N GLY A 141 0.45 1.68 10.06
CA GLY A 141 1.90 1.88 9.97
C GLY A 141 2.43 2.21 8.58
N TYR A 142 1.58 2.54 7.61
CA TYR A 142 2.03 2.94 6.27
C TYR A 142 2.57 4.39 6.27
N PRO A 143 3.80 4.61 5.78
CA PRO A 143 4.47 5.91 5.83
C PRO A 143 3.99 6.91 4.76
N ASP A 144 4.35 8.18 4.93
CA ASP A 144 4.19 9.27 3.94
C ASP A 144 2.75 9.58 3.48
N LEU A 145 1.76 9.13 4.24
CA LEU A 145 0.35 9.41 3.93
C LEU A 145 -0.01 10.89 4.08
N ASP A 146 0.77 11.65 4.87
CA ASP A 146 0.68 13.10 4.96
C ASP A 146 1.05 13.81 3.64
N LYS A 147 1.85 13.17 2.79
CA LYS A 147 2.23 13.69 1.46
C LYS A 147 1.11 13.61 0.43
N ILE A 148 0.05 12.88 0.75
CA ILE A 148 -1.15 12.85 -0.06
C ILE A 148 -1.94 14.13 0.22
N SER A 149 -1.72 15.18 -0.57
CA SER A 149 -2.45 16.45 -0.45
C SER A 149 -3.99 16.34 -0.49
N ALA A 150 -4.56 17.25 0.30
CA ALA A 150 -5.94 17.69 0.50
C ALA A 150 -6.83 18.07 -0.69
N ASN A 151 -6.41 17.98 -1.96
CA ASN A 151 -7.20 18.61 -3.05
C ASN A 151 -8.48 17.86 -3.37
#